data_AF-A0A3N5GRP4-F1
#
_entry.id   AF-A0A3N5GRP4-F1
#
_cell.length_a   1.000
_cell.length_b   1.000
_cell.length_c   1.000
_cell.angle_alpha   90.00
_cell.angle_beta   90.00
_cell.angle_gamma   90.00
#
_symmetry.space_group_name_H-M   'P 1'
#
loop_
_entity.id
_entity.type
_entity.pdbx_description
1 polymer ?
#
loop_
_entity_poly.entity_id
_entity_poly.type
_entity_poly.pdbx_seq_one_letter_code
_entity_poly.pdbx_strand_id
1 'polypeptide(L)'
;VRVGGMTYACDPNARMGNRISDMRVDGKPIDARRTYRVAGWAPVAEGASGEPIWEVVERWLKARRTVAPRRLNLPRLIGMKDNPGIA
;
A
#
# COMPACT_ATOMS: atom_id res chain seq x y z
N VAL A 1 -2.97 3.87 -6.15
CA VAL A 1 -3.25 2.85 -5.12
C VAL A 1 -2.16 2.89 -4.07
N ARG A 2 -2.49 2.76 -2.78
CA ARG A 2 -1.51 2.66 -1.67
C ARG A 2 -1.60 1.27 -1.05
N VAL A 3 -0.49 0.74 -0.56
CA VAL A 3 -0.43 -0.60 0.05
C VAL A 3 0.19 -0.48 1.44
N GLY A 4 -0.44 -1.11 2.43
CA GLY A 4 0.13 -1.33 3.76
C GLY A 4 0.70 -2.75 3.88
N GLY A 5 1.74 -2.94 4.70
CA GLY A 5 2.32 -4.27 4.98
C GLY A 5 3.28 -4.82 3.91
N MET A 6 3.45 -4.12 2.79
CA MET A 6 4.43 -4.44 1.75
C MET A 6 5.25 -3.21 1.39
N THR A 7 6.57 -3.35 1.28
CA THR A 7 7.47 -2.32 0.75
C THR A 7 7.86 -2.63 -0.69
N TYR A 8 8.17 -1.61 -1.48
CA TYR A 8 8.67 -1.77 -2.84
C TYR A 8 9.45 -0.53 -3.27
N ALA A 9 10.26 -0.68 -4.32
CA ALA A 9 10.86 0.41 -5.05
C ALA A 9 10.05 0.75 -6.30
N CYS A 10 9.94 2.05 -6.58
CA CYS A 10 9.26 2.56 -7.77
C CYS A 10 10.25 3.43 -8.57
N ASP A 11 10.48 3.07 -9.82
CA ASP A 11 11.13 3.90 -10.83
C ASP A 11 10.06 4.41 -11.81
N PRO A 12 9.59 5.66 -11.67
CA PRO A 12 8.55 6.21 -12.55
C PRO A 12 9.00 6.37 -14.01
N ASN A 13 10.32 6.52 -14.23
CA ASN A 13 10.90 6.78 -15.55
C ASN A 13 11.21 5.48 -16.32
N ALA A 14 11.20 4.34 -15.65
CA ALA A 14 11.37 3.05 -16.30
C ALA A 14 10.23 2.73 -17.28
N ARG A 15 10.55 1.87 -18.25
CA ARG A 15 9.59 1.33 -19.22
C ARG A 15 8.44 0.62 -18.50
N MET A 16 7.26 0.62 -19.14
CA MET A 16 6.10 -0.14 -18.66
C MET A 16 6.50 -1.59 -18.36
N GLY A 17 6.00 -2.13 -17.24
CA GLY A 17 6.36 -3.47 -16.75
C GLY A 17 7.61 -3.52 -15.87
N ASN A 18 8.46 -2.48 -15.85
CA ASN A 18 9.72 -2.47 -15.09
C ASN A 18 9.78 -1.40 -14.00
N ARG A 19 8.67 -0.71 -13.72
CA ARG A 19 8.63 0.38 -12.73
C ARG A 19 8.68 -0.08 -11.28
N ILE A 20 8.26 -1.31 -10.99
CA ILE A 20 8.12 -1.81 -9.61
C ILE A 20 9.13 -2.93 -9.38
N SER A 21 9.94 -2.80 -8.34
CA SER A 21 10.98 -3.78 -7.97
C SER A 21 11.14 -3.88 -6.44
N ASP A 22 11.97 -4.82 -5.97
CA ASP A 22 12.30 -4.99 -4.53
C ASP A 22 11.03 -5.09 -3.64
N MET A 23 10.02 -5.82 -4.13
CA MET A 23 8.78 -6.04 -3.38
C MET A 23 9.04 -6.97 -2.21
N ARG A 24 8.65 -6.55 -1.01
CA ARG A 24 8.86 -7.30 0.23
C ARG A 24 7.66 -7.23 1.17
N VAL A 25 7.31 -8.37 1.77
CA VAL A 25 6.32 -8.49 2.84
C VAL A 25 7.06 -8.95 4.10
N ASP A 26 6.86 -8.26 5.22
CA ASP A 26 7.58 -8.51 6.48
C ASP A 26 9.11 -8.56 6.30
N GLY A 27 9.65 -7.70 5.44
CA GLY A 27 11.07 -7.59 5.13
C GLY A 27 11.62 -8.67 4.19
N LYS A 28 10.81 -9.69 3.83
CA LYS A 28 11.21 -10.80 2.96
C LYS A 28 10.77 -10.55 1.51
N PRO A 29 11.59 -10.87 0.50
CA PRO A 29 11.17 -10.83 -0.90
C PRO A 29 9.87 -11.61 -1.11
N ILE A 30 8.97 -11.09 -1.95
CA ILE A 30 7.76 -11.83 -2.27
C ILE A 30 8.10 -13.09 -3.08
N ASP A 31 7.42 -14.17 -2.77
CA ASP A 31 7.38 -15.38 -3.61
C ASP A 31 6.20 -15.28 -4.59
N ALA A 32 6.48 -15.37 -5.89
CA ALA A 32 5.49 -15.33 -6.97
C ALA A 32 4.55 -16.54 -6.97
N ARG A 33 4.92 -17.66 -6.34
CA ARG A 33 4.11 -18.88 -6.26
C ARG A 33 3.22 -18.94 -5.02
N ARG A 34 3.35 -17.97 -4.12
CA ARG A 34 2.64 -17.96 -2.85
C ARG A 34 1.37 -17.12 -2.93
N THR A 35 0.31 -17.63 -2.30
CA THR A 35 -0.91 -16.86 -2.06
C THR A 35 -0.76 -15.97 -0.83
N TYR A 36 -1.03 -14.69 -0.99
CA TYR A 36 -1.08 -13.71 0.10
C TYR A 36 -2.54 -13.29 0.35
N ARG A 37 -2.91 -13.15 1.61
CA ARG A 37 -4.18 -12.53 1.97
C ARG A 37 -4.05 -11.02 1.77
N VAL A 38 -4.90 -10.47 0.92
CA VAL A 38 -4.94 -9.04 0.61
C VAL A 38 -6.32 -8.51 1.01
N ALA A 39 -6.33 -7.37 1.69
CA ALA A 39 -7.56 -6.61 1.97
C ALA A 39 -7.47 -5.28 1.22
N GLY A 40 -8.54 -4.92 0.54
CA GLY A 40 -8.67 -3.66 -0.19
C GLY A 40 -10.08 -3.10 -0.01
N TRP A 41 -10.21 -1.80 -0.23
CA TRP A 41 -11.50 -1.10 -0.23
C TRP A 41 -11.62 -0.29 -1.53
N ALA A 42 -12.84 0.02 -1.93
CA ALA A 42 -13.16 0.61 -3.24
C ALA A 42 -12.63 -0.24 -4.42
N PRO A 43 -13.06 -1.50 -4.55
CA PRO A 43 -12.71 -2.31 -5.71
C PRO A 43 -13.25 -1.65 -6.99
N VAL A 44 -12.48 -1.76 -8.07
CA VAL A 44 -12.89 -1.29 -9.41
C VAL A 44 -13.99 -2.18 -10.01
N ALA A 45 -14.13 -3.41 -9.50
CA ALA A 45 -15.16 -4.35 -9.92
C ALA A 45 -16.55 -3.96 -9.40
N GLU A 46 -17.57 -4.13 -10.25
CA GLU A 46 -18.97 -3.99 -9.87
C GLU A 46 -19.38 -5.08 -8.86
N GLY A 47 -20.40 -4.81 -8.04
CA GLY A 47 -20.99 -5.81 -7.14
C GLY A 47 -20.15 -6.15 -5.92
N ALA A 48 -19.25 -5.24 -5.49
CA ALA A 48 -18.48 -5.40 -4.28
C ALA A 48 -19.37 -5.64 -3.06
N SER A 49 -19.14 -6.74 -2.36
CA SER A 49 -19.85 -7.13 -1.14
C SER A 49 -18.91 -7.09 0.07
N GLY A 50 -19.50 -6.96 1.26
CA GLY A 50 -18.76 -6.92 2.52
C GLY A 50 -19.13 -5.73 3.38
N GLU A 51 -18.56 -5.69 4.59
CA GLU A 51 -18.75 -4.57 5.50
C GLU A 51 -18.14 -3.29 4.91
N PRO A 52 -18.87 -2.17 4.91
CA PRO A 52 -18.31 -0.91 4.45
C PRO A 52 -17.10 -0.48 5.25
N ILE A 53 -16.09 0.09 4.57
CA ILE A 53 -14.83 0.47 5.23
C ILE A 53 -15.03 1.48 6.37
N TRP A 54 -16.03 2.35 6.28
CA TRP A 54 -16.31 3.33 7.32
C TRP A 54 -16.78 2.67 8.63
N GLU A 55 -17.56 1.59 8.57
CA GLU A 55 -17.97 0.83 9.77
C GLU A 55 -16.77 0.18 10.45
N VAL A 56 -15.86 -0.39 9.66
CA VAL A 56 -14.61 -0.98 10.15
C VAL A 56 -13.74 0.08 10.84
N VAL A 57 -13.56 1.23 10.20
CA VAL A 57 -12.76 2.34 10.72
C VAL A 57 -13.41 2.95 11.95
N GLU A 58 -14.73 3.16 11.97
CA GLU A 58 -15.47 3.69 13.10
C GLU A 58 -15.31 2.78 14.32
N ARG A 59 -15.52 1.47 14.18
CA ARG A 59 -15.31 0.50 15.25
C ARG A 59 -13.87 0.52 15.77
N TRP A 60 -12.89 0.61 14.86
CA TRP A 60 -11.46 0.68 15.21
C TRP A 60 -11.11 1.96 15.97
N LEU A 61 -11.71 3.09 15.59
CA LEU A 61 -11.54 4.40 16.23
C LEU A 61 -12.24 4.44 17.60
N LYS A 62 -13.48 3.94 17.73
CA LYS A 62 -14.19 3.86 19.01
C LYS A 62 -13.40 3.05 20.05
N ALA A 63 -12.72 1.99 19.62
CA ALA A 63 -11.85 1.19 20.48
C ALA A 63 -10.54 1.91 20.88
N ARG A 64 -10.24 3.10 20.34
CA ARG A 64 -9.00 3.86 20.53
C ARG A 64 -9.28 5.31 20.90
N ARG A 65 -9.01 5.66 22.16
CA ARG A 65 -9.17 7.05 22.64
C ARG A 65 -8.28 8.07 21.92
N THR A 66 -7.11 7.65 21.44
CA THR A 66 -6.15 8.50 20.73
C THR A 66 -5.38 7.68 19.69
N VAL A 67 -5.12 8.28 18.53
CA VAL A 67 -4.35 7.67 17.45
C VAL A 67 -2.96 8.32 17.41
N ALA A 68 -1.93 7.55 17.73
CA ALA A 68 -0.55 8.00 17.62
C ALA A 68 -0.14 8.19 16.14
N PRO A 69 0.80 9.11 15.84
CA PRO A 69 1.38 9.24 14.51
C PRO A 69 1.88 7.90 13.98
N ARG A 70 1.59 7.62 12.71
CA ARG A 70 1.93 6.34 12.08
C ARG A 70 3.09 6.53 11.11
N ARG A 71 4.01 5.57 11.08
CA ARG A 71 5.03 5.51 10.04
C ARG A 71 4.35 5.25 8.70
N LEU A 72 4.53 6.16 7.75
CA LEU A 72 3.98 6.01 6.41
C LEU A 72 4.71 4.88 5.69
N ASN A 73 3.94 4.02 5.01
CA ASN A 73 4.49 3.00 4.12
C ASN A 73 4.66 3.59 2.72
N LEU A 74 5.74 4.35 2.54
CA LEU A 74 6.07 5.01 1.28
C LEU A 74 6.97 4.12 0.41
N PRO A 75 6.79 4.10 -0.92
CA PRO A 75 7.71 3.42 -1.80
C PRO A 75 9.09 4.11 -1.80
N ARG A 76 10.13 3.33 -2.03
CA ARG A 76 11.46 3.88 -2.34
C ARG A 76 11.45 4.38 -3.77
N LEU A 77 11.44 5.71 -3.95
CA LEU A 77 11.43 6.32 -5.27
C LEU A 77 12.85 6.39 -5.85
N ILE A 78 13.02 5.89 -7.07
CA ILE A 78 14.28 5.91 -7.81
C ILE A 78 14.27 7.10 -8.78
N GLY A 79 15.36 7.87 -8.80
CA GLY A 79 15.53 8.97 -9.76
C GLY A 79 14.64 10.20 -9.53
N MET A 80 13.99 10.31 -8.37
CA MET A 80 13.00 11.36 -8.07
C MET A 80 13.48 12.43 -7.08
N LYS A 81 14.78 12.49 -6.78
CA LYS A 81 15.32 13.34 -5.70
C LYS A 81 15.01 14.84 -5.88
N ASP A 82 15.02 15.33 -7.11
CA ASP A 82 14.84 16.76 -7.44
C ASP A 82 13.43 17.06 -7.97
N ASN A 83 12.46 16.17 -7.74
CA ASN A 83 11.10 16.36 -8.21
C ASN A 83 10.35 17.34 -7.27
N PRO A 84 9.92 18.53 -7.75
CA PRO A 84 9.28 19.54 -6.91
C PRO A 84 7.89 19.14 -6.42
N GLY A 85 7.30 18.08 -6.99
CA GLY A 85 6.04 17.49 -6.53
C GLY A 85 6.20 16.43 -5.44
N ILE A 86 7.43 16.12 -5.03
CA ILE A 86 7.73 15.18 -3.94
C ILE A 86 8.24 16.02 -2.76
N ALA A 87 7.41 16.09 -1.72
CA ALA A 87 7.71 16.76 -0.45
C ALA A 87 8.63 15.93 0.44
#